data_AF-A0A4P6F5H6-F1
#
_entry.id   AF-A0A4P6F5H6-F1
#
_cell.length_a   1.000
_cell.length_b   1.000
_cell.length_c   1.000
_cell.angle_alpha   90.00
_cell.angle_beta   90.00
_cell.angle_gamma   90.00
#
_symmetry.space_group_name_H-M   'P 1'
#
loop_
_entity.id
_entity.type
_entity.pdbx_description
1 polymer ?
#
loop_
_entity_poly.entity_id
_entity_poly.type
_entity_poly.pdbx_seq_one_letter_code
_entity_poly.pdbx_strand_id
1 'polypeptide(L)'
;METMYTRMPPRRRRRRTGRYFAFFFMVGMLLAVCWFGYLKFIPNGQLIFPQYGFQHPIMVQGETASEGALLENEEILLPIDVLNTVLGPDKPIYYEEATGSIVMTTASKVLHLRTESLTATINQKPYKLTVAAEKKDGIVYVPITPVQELYGVKAEYAEHTGVVTLLLAGQSVQLAEAGKTKGSAIRTGPSIRKPMVEKVPQGETVRIWGEKQGWLYVQGPDGHPGYMAKPDAVLTRIEQVAAPQKDKPFVAWKTAGKPINLTWEAVYDVKPDPNKIGKLEGVNVVSPTWFELQDGKGTIKGKADPAYVRWAHSQGMQVWALFSNGFEPARTTAALANADTRFSMIQQLIAFAQLYDLQGINIDFENVATADKANLVQFVKELTPLLHEQGLVVSIDVTPKSTSEMWSLFLDRKALGKAVDYMMVMAYDEHWASSPTSGSVASLSWTEQSLARIIQEDEVPPDKLILSMPLYTRIWTEVKDAKGGIKVSSKPAGMDKVKNIIADKKLKPVFNEETGQNYVEYTENGSLNRIWIEDDTSIKARIAIAHKYGIAGVATWQRNFQTQSIWNTINQALHNP
;
A
#
# COMPACT_ATOMS: atom_id res chain seq x y z
N MET A 1 -83.24 -13.20 86.40
CA MET A 1 -82.07 -12.39 86.75
C MET A 1 -81.15 -12.39 85.55
N GLU A 2 -80.82 -11.19 85.09
CA GLU A 2 -79.70 -10.77 84.25
C GLU A 2 -79.32 -11.50 82.94
N THR A 3 -78.99 -10.63 81.96
CA THR A 3 -77.87 -10.67 81.02
C THR A 3 -78.02 -11.15 79.56
N MET A 4 -77.43 -10.29 78.73
CA MET A 4 -76.74 -10.49 77.45
C MET A 4 -77.53 -10.40 76.15
N TYR A 5 -77.55 -9.16 75.65
CA TYR A 5 -77.37 -8.82 74.25
C TYR A 5 -76.22 -9.61 73.60
N THR A 6 -76.48 -10.23 72.45
CA THR A 6 -75.50 -10.29 71.36
C THR A 6 -76.23 -10.36 70.02
N ARG A 7 -75.89 -9.43 69.12
CA ARG A 7 -76.50 -9.16 67.81
C ARG A 7 -76.38 -10.38 66.87
N MET A 8 -77.51 -10.83 66.29
CA MET A 8 -77.50 -11.68 65.10
C MET A 8 -77.37 -10.81 63.83
N PRO A 9 -76.40 -11.10 62.93
CA PRO A 9 -76.22 -10.33 61.70
C PRO A 9 -77.24 -10.72 60.62
N PRO A 10 -77.52 -9.82 59.66
CA PRO A 10 -78.57 -10.04 58.66
C PRO A 10 -78.18 -11.11 57.65
N ARG A 11 -79.13 -11.96 57.25
CA ARG A 11 -79.01 -12.83 56.07
C ARG A 11 -78.83 -11.95 54.82
N ARG A 12 -77.58 -11.72 54.42
CA ARG A 12 -77.25 -11.09 53.13
C ARG A 12 -77.77 -11.98 52.00
N ARG A 13 -78.82 -11.52 51.31
CA ARG A 13 -79.22 -12.02 49.99
C ARG A 13 -77.99 -11.88 49.09
N ARG A 14 -77.29 -12.98 48.77
CA ARG A 14 -76.09 -12.98 47.94
C ARG A 14 -76.51 -12.57 46.52
N ARG A 15 -76.47 -11.26 46.25
CA ARG A 15 -76.79 -10.64 44.95
C ARG A 15 -75.93 -11.32 43.88
N ARG A 16 -76.54 -12.19 43.06
CA ARG A 16 -75.89 -12.83 41.90
C ARG A 16 -75.33 -11.80 40.89
N THR A 17 -75.76 -10.53 40.98
CA THR A 17 -75.31 -9.43 40.11
C THR A 17 -73.81 -9.12 40.21
N GLY A 18 -73.17 -9.27 41.38
CA GLY A 18 -71.72 -9.05 41.52
C GLY A 18 -70.87 -10.11 40.79
N ARG A 19 -71.38 -11.34 40.68
CA ARG A 19 -70.73 -12.43 39.92
C ARG A 19 -70.82 -12.21 38.42
N TYR A 20 -71.96 -11.74 37.91
CA TYR A 20 -72.10 -11.38 36.50
C TYR A 20 -71.26 -10.17 36.14
N PHE A 21 -71.20 -9.13 36.99
CA PHE A 21 -70.37 -7.95 36.75
C PHE A 21 -68.87 -8.29 36.76
N ALA A 22 -68.40 -9.10 37.71
CA ALA A 22 -67.02 -9.58 37.72
C ALA A 22 -66.69 -10.46 36.51
N PHE A 23 -67.64 -11.30 36.06
CA PHE A 23 -67.49 -12.11 34.85
C PHE A 23 -67.41 -11.25 33.59
N PHE A 24 -68.32 -10.29 33.38
CA PHE A 24 -68.27 -9.40 32.22
C PHE A 24 -67.06 -8.46 32.24
N PHE A 25 -66.60 -8.01 33.42
CA PHE A 25 -65.37 -7.24 33.54
C PHE A 25 -64.13 -8.08 33.18
N MET A 26 -64.08 -9.34 33.64
CA MET A 26 -63.00 -10.26 33.30
C MET A 26 -62.99 -10.60 31.81
N VAL A 27 -64.17 -10.85 31.20
CA VAL A 27 -64.32 -11.04 29.75
C VAL A 27 -63.92 -9.78 28.97
N GLY A 28 -64.33 -8.59 29.44
CA GLY A 28 -63.94 -7.32 28.82
C GLY A 28 -62.43 -7.07 28.89
N MET A 29 -61.78 -7.41 30.01
CA MET A 29 -60.33 -7.33 30.17
C MET A 29 -59.62 -8.35 29.27
N LEU A 30 -60.17 -9.57 29.13
CA LEU A 30 -59.64 -10.60 28.24
C LEU A 30 -59.79 -10.22 26.77
N LEU A 31 -60.93 -9.63 26.37
CA LEU A 31 -61.14 -9.06 25.05
C LEU A 31 -60.23 -7.86 24.80
N ALA A 32 -59.99 -7.00 25.79
CA ALA A 32 -59.04 -5.89 25.67
C ALA A 32 -57.60 -6.40 25.53
N VAL A 33 -57.21 -7.46 26.25
CA VAL A 33 -55.89 -8.11 26.11
C VAL A 33 -55.77 -8.81 24.75
N CYS A 34 -56.81 -9.51 24.29
CA CYS A 34 -56.85 -10.12 22.96
C CYS A 34 -56.84 -9.06 21.85
N TRP A 35 -57.54 -7.94 22.02
CA TRP A 35 -57.55 -6.82 21.09
C TRP A 35 -56.19 -6.11 21.07
N PHE A 36 -55.61 -5.83 22.24
CA PHE A 36 -54.28 -5.22 22.33
C PHE A 36 -53.17 -6.16 21.82
N GLY A 37 -53.34 -7.47 22.02
CA GLY A 37 -52.54 -8.53 21.41
C GLY A 37 -52.72 -8.56 19.89
N TYR A 38 -53.95 -8.49 19.39
CA TYR A 38 -54.28 -8.45 17.96
C TYR A 38 -53.68 -7.21 17.28
N LEU A 39 -53.76 -6.04 17.92
CA LEU A 39 -53.10 -4.81 17.48
C LEU A 39 -51.58 -4.96 17.36
N LYS A 40 -50.94 -5.91 18.08
CA LYS A 40 -49.51 -6.25 17.91
C LYS A 40 -49.21 -7.02 16.62
N PHE A 41 -50.20 -7.66 16.02
CA PHE A 41 -50.05 -8.43 14.78
C PHE A 41 -50.54 -7.70 13.52
N ILE A 42 -51.07 -6.48 13.63
CA ILE A 42 -51.49 -5.68 12.46
C ILE A 42 -50.24 -5.12 11.75
N PRO A 43 -50.00 -5.49 10.48
CA PRO A 43 -48.89 -4.95 9.70
C PRO A 43 -49.17 -3.50 9.28
N ASN A 44 -48.11 -2.69 9.23
CA ASN A 44 -48.17 -1.38 8.60
C ASN A 44 -48.11 -1.56 7.06
N GLY A 45 -49.16 -1.12 6.38
CA GLY A 45 -49.29 -1.19 4.91
C GLY A 45 -48.84 0.07 4.18
N GLN A 46 -48.33 1.09 4.89
CA GLN A 46 -47.83 2.32 4.26
C GLN A 46 -46.57 2.03 3.46
N LEU A 47 -46.60 2.34 2.17
CA LEU A 47 -45.43 2.40 1.30
C LEU A 47 -44.82 3.80 1.39
N ILE A 48 -43.51 3.89 1.56
CA ILE A 48 -42.75 5.12 1.52
C ILE A 48 -41.68 5.02 0.42
N PHE A 49 -41.39 6.14 -0.23
CA PHE A 49 -40.29 6.24 -1.18
C PHE A 49 -39.11 6.89 -0.45
N PRO A 50 -38.03 6.14 -0.18
CA PRO A 50 -36.85 6.70 0.46
C PRO A 50 -36.28 7.88 -0.34
N GLN A 51 -35.92 8.96 0.34
CA GLN A 51 -35.19 10.07 -0.25
C GLN A 51 -33.77 10.07 0.29
N TYR A 52 -32.81 9.96 -0.62
CA TYR A 52 -31.38 9.88 -0.30
C TYR A 52 -30.63 11.19 -0.55
N GLY A 53 -31.32 12.23 -1.04
CA GLY A 53 -30.71 13.53 -1.34
C GLY A 53 -30.01 13.62 -2.71
N PHE A 54 -29.93 12.51 -3.44
CA PHE A 54 -29.30 12.45 -4.77
C PHE A 54 -30.28 11.93 -5.83
N GLN A 55 -30.10 12.37 -7.08
CA GLN A 55 -30.86 11.85 -8.21
C GLN A 55 -30.53 10.37 -8.48
N HIS A 56 -29.25 10.00 -8.38
CA HIS A 56 -28.77 8.63 -8.51
C HIS A 56 -27.98 8.22 -7.26
N PRO A 57 -28.65 7.84 -6.17
CA PRO A 57 -27.96 7.47 -4.93
C PRO A 57 -27.16 6.19 -5.11
N ILE A 58 -25.95 6.15 -4.54
CA ILE A 58 -25.07 4.99 -4.58
C ILE A 58 -25.26 4.15 -3.31
N MET A 59 -25.44 2.85 -3.46
CA MET A 59 -25.54 1.87 -2.38
C MET A 59 -24.30 0.97 -2.37
N VAL A 60 -23.64 0.88 -1.23
CA VAL A 60 -22.52 -0.04 -0.98
C VAL A 60 -22.90 -0.92 0.20
N GLN A 61 -23.08 -2.22 -0.02
CA GLN A 61 -23.50 -3.18 1.01
C GLN A 61 -24.80 -2.77 1.76
N GLY A 62 -25.70 -2.10 1.06
CA GLY A 62 -26.96 -1.60 1.60
C GLY A 62 -26.85 -0.32 2.43
N GLU A 63 -25.68 0.33 2.45
CA GLU A 63 -25.49 1.67 3.01
C GLU A 63 -25.38 2.71 1.89
N THR A 64 -25.94 3.90 2.11
CA THR A 64 -25.87 5.00 1.14
C THR A 64 -24.49 5.65 1.20
N ALA A 65 -23.86 5.84 0.04
CA ALA A 65 -22.60 6.55 -0.07
C ALA A 65 -22.75 8.05 0.23
N SER A 66 -21.63 8.76 0.38
CA SER A 66 -21.62 10.19 0.66
C SER A 66 -22.09 11.05 -0.51
N GLU A 67 -22.02 10.54 -1.73
CA GLU A 67 -22.34 11.24 -2.97
C GLU A 67 -23.15 10.35 -3.92
N GLY A 68 -23.89 10.96 -4.84
CA GLY A 68 -24.61 10.27 -5.90
C GLY A 68 -23.74 9.98 -7.13
N ALA A 69 -24.22 9.11 -8.02
CA ALA A 69 -23.65 8.89 -9.34
C ALA A 69 -24.21 9.91 -10.35
N LEU A 70 -23.60 9.94 -11.53
CA LEU A 70 -24.15 10.58 -12.72
C LEU A 70 -24.41 9.54 -13.80
N LEU A 71 -25.35 9.84 -14.69
CA LEU A 71 -25.70 9.00 -15.83
C LEU A 71 -25.59 9.85 -17.09
N GLU A 72 -24.68 9.47 -17.98
CA GLU A 72 -24.47 10.14 -19.26
C GLU A 72 -24.34 9.10 -20.36
N ASN A 73 -25.16 9.21 -21.43
CA ASN A 73 -25.16 8.26 -22.55
C ASN A 73 -25.20 6.77 -22.11
N GLU A 74 -26.05 6.45 -21.13
CA GLU A 74 -26.19 5.12 -20.52
C GLU A 74 -24.95 4.62 -19.72
N GLU A 75 -23.89 5.41 -19.63
CA GLU A 75 -22.72 5.14 -18.79
C GLU A 75 -22.92 5.74 -17.38
N ILE A 76 -22.61 4.95 -16.35
CA ILE A 76 -22.60 5.41 -14.96
C ILE A 76 -21.24 6.04 -14.66
N LEU A 77 -21.23 7.27 -14.15
CA LEU A 77 -20.04 7.89 -13.61
C LEU A 77 -20.11 7.92 -12.08
N LEU A 78 -19.03 7.50 -11.44
CA LEU A 78 -18.94 7.37 -9.98
C LEU A 78 -18.00 8.44 -9.40
N PRO A 79 -18.35 9.05 -8.26
CA PRO A 79 -17.47 9.95 -7.54
C PRO A 79 -16.16 9.24 -7.15
N ILE A 80 -15.03 9.90 -7.40
CA ILE A 80 -13.71 9.33 -7.11
C ILE A 80 -13.52 9.02 -5.61
N ASP A 81 -14.12 9.80 -4.72
CA ASP A 81 -14.03 9.59 -3.27
C ASP A 81 -14.80 8.34 -2.82
N VAL A 82 -15.94 8.05 -3.46
CA VAL A 82 -16.69 6.80 -3.25
C VAL A 82 -15.85 5.63 -3.75
N LEU A 83 -15.25 5.75 -4.94
CA LEU A 83 -14.36 4.72 -5.50
C LEU A 83 -13.15 4.45 -4.59
N ASN A 84 -12.46 5.48 -4.12
CA ASN A 84 -11.32 5.35 -3.23
C ASN A 84 -11.70 4.77 -1.86
N THR A 85 -12.93 5.02 -1.39
CA THR A 85 -13.45 4.41 -0.16
C THR A 85 -13.66 2.91 -0.35
N VAL A 86 -14.24 2.47 -1.47
CA VAL A 86 -14.55 1.05 -1.70
C VAL A 86 -13.36 0.23 -2.19
N LEU A 87 -12.40 0.85 -2.88
CA LEU A 87 -11.16 0.21 -3.34
C LEU A 87 -10.10 0.11 -2.23
N GLY A 88 -10.29 0.82 -1.11
CA GLY A 88 -9.48 0.70 0.09
C GLY A 88 -8.28 1.65 0.15
N PRO A 89 -7.41 1.46 1.17
CA PRO A 89 -6.41 2.45 1.56
C PRO A 89 -5.31 2.68 0.53
N ASP A 90 -5.14 1.76 -0.43
CA ASP A 90 -4.14 1.88 -1.48
C ASP A 90 -4.49 2.93 -2.54
N LYS A 91 -5.73 3.46 -2.54
CA LYS A 91 -6.22 4.56 -3.40
C LYS A 91 -5.66 4.47 -4.84
N PRO A 92 -6.03 3.42 -5.60
CA PRO A 92 -5.41 3.15 -6.89
C PRO A 92 -5.85 4.14 -7.99
N ILE A 93 -6.84 5.00 -7.72
CA ILE A 93 -7.30 6.06 -8.60
C ILE A 93 -6.82 7.40 -8.05
N TYR A 94 -5.85 8.00 -8.73
CA TYR A 94 -5.23 9.26 -8.37
C TYR A 94 -5.75 10.37 -9.27
N TYR A 95 -6.19 11.49 -8.69
CA TYR A 95 -6.64 12.67 -9.42
C TYR A 95 -5.78 13.87 -9.10
N GLU A 96 -5.44 14.63 -10.15
CA GLU A 96 -4.63 15.83 -10.07
C GLU A 96 -5.43 17.05 -10.48
N GLU A 97 -5.77 17.88 -9.49
CA GLU A 97 -6.58 19.08 -9.70
C GLU A 97 -5.97 20.07 -10.71
N ALA A 98 -4.64 20.25 -10.67
CA ALA A 98 -3.96 21.24 -11.51
C ALA A 98 -4.01 20.90 -13.00
N THR A 99 -4.07 19.61 -13.34
CA THR A 99 -4.00 19.11 -14.71
C THR A 99 -5.32 18.49 -15.16
N GLY A 100 -6.25 18.18 -14.26
CA GLY A 100 -7.43 17.36 -14.54
C GLY A 100 -7.10 15.90 -14.83
N SER A 101 -5.85 15.47 -14.60
CA SER A 101 -5.39 14.11 -14.91
C SER A 101 -5.92 13.12 -13.89
N ILE A 102 -6.35 11.95 -14.37
CA ILE A 102 -6.76 10.81 -13.58
C ILE A 102 -5.90 9.63 -13.97
N VAL A 103 -5.21 9.05 -13.00
CA VAL A 103 -4.31 7.92 -13.18
C VAL A 103 -4.81 6.74 -12.36
N MET A 104 -5.04 5.61 -13.03
CA MET A 104 -5.45 4.36 -12.42
C MET A 104 -4.31 3.35 -12.55
N THR A 105 -3.96 2.71 -11.43
CA THR A 105 -2.84 1.75 -11.39
C THR A 105 -3.28 0.40 -10.85
N THR A 106 -2.81 -0.66 -11.50
CA THR A 106 -2.81 -2.02 -11.00
C THR A 106 -1.37 -2.55 -10.95
N ALA A 107 -1.19 -3.82 -10.60
CA ALA A 107 0.13 -4.45 -10.64
C ALA A 107 0.75 -4.51 -12.05
N SER A 108 -0.05 -4.36 -13.11
CA SER A 108 0.38 -4.55 -14.51
C SER A 108 -0.13 -3.48 -15.47
N LYS A 109 -1.06 -2.61 -15.03
CA LYS A 109 -1.70 -1.61 -15.87
C LYS A 109 -1.54 -0.21 -15.29
N VAL A 110 -1.34 0.74 -16.19
CA VAL A 110 -1.49 2.18 -15.94
C VAL A 110 -2.45 2.73 -16.96
N LEU A 111 -3.60 3.22 -16.50
CA LEU A 111 -4.57 3.92 -17.33
C LEU A 111 -4.50 5.42 -17.02
N HIS A 112 -4.20 6.21 -18.04
CA HIS A 112 -4.23 7.67 -17.99
C HIS A 112 -5.46 8.19 -18.72
N LEU A 113 -6.24 9.02 -18.06
CA LEU A 113 -7.33 9.78 -18.66
C LEU A 113 -7.36 11.20 -18.08
N ARG A 114 -8.17 12.07 -18.66
CA ARG A 114 -8.31 13.47 -18.23
C ARG A 114 -9.78 13.84 -18.15
N THR A 115 -10.13 14.71 -17.21
CA THR A 115 -11.47 15.30 -17.18
C THR A 115 -11.77 16.03 -18.49
N GLU A 116 -13.02 15.96 -18.95
CA GLU A 116 -13.52 16.61 -20.16
C GLU A 116 -12.82 16.13 -21.45
N SER A 117 -12.23 14.94 -21.43
CA SER A 117 -11.53 14.34 -22.56
C SER A 117 -11.92 12.87 -22.77
N LEU A 118 -12.21 12.51 -24.02
CA LEU A 118 -12.39 11.12 -24.45
C LEU A 118 -11.08 10.41 -24.76
N THR A 119 -9.95 11.12 -24.70
CA THR A 119 -8.64 10.54 -24.93
C THR A 119 -8.13 9.90 -23.66
N ALA A 120 -7.88 8.59 -23.71
CA ALA A 120 -7.24 7.83 -22.66
C ALA A 120 -6.20 6.88 -23.24
N THR A 121 -5.25 6.46 -22.41
CA THR A 121 -4.29 5.42 -22.76
C THR A 121 -4.17 4.41 -21.64
N ILE A 122 -4.03 3.13 -22.00
CA ILE A 122 -3.67 2.06 -21.08
C ILE A 122 -2.33 1.47 -21.51
N ASN A 123 -1.34 1.48 -20.63
CA ASN A 123 0.04 1.10 -20.94
C ASN A 123 0.54 1.72 -22.26
N GLN A 124 0.38 3.05 -22.41
CA GLN A 124 0.78 3.83 -23.58
C GLN A 124 0.01 3.52 -24.88
N LYS A 125 -0.95 2.58 -24.86
CA LYS A 125 -1.80 2.24 -26.02
C LYS A 125 -3.13 3.01 -25.91
N PRO A 126 -3.72 3.46 -27.03
CA PRO A 126 -5.02 4.11 -27.01
C PRO A 126 -6.08 3.26 -26.29
N TYR A 127 -6.82 3.88 -25.38
CA TYR A 127 -7.95 3.27 -24.69
C TYR A 127 -9.22 4.05 -25.06
N LYS A 128 -10.26 3.33 -25.48
CA LYS A 128 -11.49 3.94 -25.97
C LYS A 128 -12.42 4.26 -24.80
N LEU A 129 -12.72 5.53 -24.62
CA LEU A 129 -13.79 5.98 -23.73
C LEU A 129 -15.07 6.27 -24.53
N THR A 130 -16.20 5.89 -23.97
CA THR A 130 -17.55 6.25 -24.44
C THR A 130 -17.99 7.59 -23.87
N VAL A 131 -17.63 7.84 -22.61
CA VAL A 131 -17.92 9.06 -21.85
C VAL A 131 -16.64 9.53 -21.16
N ALA A 132 -16.44 10.85 -21.10
CA ALA A 132 -15.29 11.43 -20.43
C ALA A 132 -15.48 11.36 -18.90
N ALA A 133 -14.38 11.34 -18.16
CA ALA A 133 -14.48 11.76 -16.76
C ALA A 133 -14.87 13.24 -16.72
N GLU A 134 -15.66 13.65 -15.75
CA GLU A 134 -16.12 15.03 -15.64
C GLU A 134 -15.94 15.57 -14.23
N LYS A 135 -15.85 16.91 -14.12
CA LYS A 135 -15.87 17.59 -12.83
C LYS A 135 -17.13 18.43 -12.69
N LYS A 136 -17.99 18.06 -11.74
CA LYS A 136 -19.26 18.72 -11.48
C LYS A 136 -19.41 19.07 -10.01
N ASP A 137 -19.73 20.33 -9.72
CA ASP A 137 -19.92 20.86 -8.36
C ASP A 137 -18.74 20.58 -7.41
N GLY A 138 -17.52 20.56 -7.96
CA GLY A 138 -16.30 20.27 -7.19
C GLY A 138 -15.97 18.78 -7.03
N ILE A 139 -16.86 17.88 -7.45
CA ILE A 139 -16.70 16.42 -7.38
C ILE A 139 -16.21 15.90 -8.73
N VAL A 140 -15.24 14.99 -8.69
CA VAL A 140 -14.72 14.31 -9.89
C VAL A 140 -15.43 12.99 -10.09
N TYR A 141 -16.01 12.81 -11.26
CA TYR A 141 -16.78 11.64 -11.66
C TYR A 141 -16.00 10.85 -12.71
N VAL A 142 -15.91 9.54 -12.48
CA VAL A 142 -15.11 8.61 -13.29
C VAL A 142 -16.05 7.58 -13.93
N PRO A 143 -15.94 7.32 -15.25
CA PRO A 143 -16.74 6.30 -15.93
C PRO A 143 -16.54 4.91 -15.30
N ILE A 144 -17.63 4.15 -15.13
CA ILE A 144 -17.58 2.81 -14.53
C ILE A 144 -16.78 1.81 -15.36
N THR A 145 -16.82 1.89 -16.69
CA THR A 145 -16.18 0.92 -17.59
C THR A 145 -14.70 0.62 -17.23
N PRO A 146 -13.78 1.61 -17.18
CA PRO A 146 -12.39 1.34 -16.78
C PRO A 146 -12.25 0.85 -15.34
N VAL A 147 -13.11 1.29 -14.43
CA VAL A 147 -13.08 0.86 -13.02
C VAL A 147 -13.48 -0.61 -12.90
N GLN A 148 -14.48 -1.04 -13.66
CA GLN A 148 -14.92 -2.42 -13.73
C GLN A 148 -13.85 -3.31 -14.37
N GLU A 149 -13.20 -2.86 -15.45
CA GLU A 149 -12.14 -3.62 -16.12
C GLU A 149 -10.92 -3.82 -15.20
N LEU A 150 -10.45 -2.76 -14.55
CA LEU A 150 -9.21 -2.80 -13.76
C LEU A 150 -9.40 -3.36 -12.36
N TYR A 151 -10.54 -3.09 -11.72
CA TYR A 151 -10.75 -3.40 -10.30
C TYR A 151 -11.94 -4.34 -10.05
N GLY A 152 -12.72 -4.68 -11.08
CA GLY A 152 -13.90 -5.55 -10.98
C GLY A 152 -15.04 -4.97 -10.14
N VAL A 153 -15.08 -3.65 -9.97
CA VAL A 153 -16.24 -2.98 -9.36
C VAL A 153 -17.36 -2.99 -10.38
N LYS A 154 -18.47 -3.65 -10.05
CA LYS A 154 -19.68 -3.66 -10.87
C LYS A 154 -20.66 -2.62 -10.32
N ALA A 155 -21.27 -1.84 -11.21
CA ALA A 155 -22.38 -0.96 -10.87
C ALA A 155 -23.67 -1.49 -11.51
N GLU A 156 -24.71 -1.67 -10.70
CA GLU A 156 -26.04 -2.04 -11.16
C GLU A 156 -27.00 -0.86 -11.00
N TYR A 157 -27.69 -0.49 -12.08
CA TYR A 157 -28.62 0.63 -12.10
C TYR A 157 -30.07 0.14 -12.05
N ALA A 158 -30.85 0.63 -11.08
CA ALA A 158 -32.28 0.38 -10.99
C ALA A 158 -33.04 1.50 -11.72
N GLU A 159 -33.50 1.23 -12.95
CA GLU A 159 -34.15 2.24 -13.82
C GLU A 159 -35.36 2.92 -13.17
N HIS A 160 -36.12 2.19 -12.35
CA HIS A 160 -37.34 2.69 -11.72
C HIS A 160 -37.08 3.74 -10.63
N THR A 161 -35.93 3.68 -9.97
CA THR A 161 -35.62 4.50 -8.78
C THR A 161 -34.36 5.34 -8.93
N GLY A 162 -33.56 5.07 -9.96
CA GLY A 162 -32.27 5.71 -10.19
C GLY A 162 -31.16 5.22 -9.26
N VAL A 163 -31.40 4.23 -8.39
CA VAL A 163 -30.40 3.73 -7.43
C VAL A 163 -29.28 2.99 -8.17
N VAL A 164 -28.03 3.31 -7.83
CA VAL A 164 -26.83 2.59 -8.30
C VAL A 164 -26.32 1.71 -7.16
N THR A 165 -26.19 0.40 -7.38
CA THR A 165 -25.64 -0.53 -6.40
C THR A 165 -24.24 -0.95 -6.82
N LEU A 166 -23.25 -0.72 -5.95
CA LEU A 166 -21.88 -1.18 -6.18
C LEU A 166 -21.66 -2.55 -5.57
N LEU A 167 -21.13 -3.45 -6.40
CA LEU A 167 -20.70 -4.79 -6.01
C LEU A 167 -19.19 -4.90 -6.23
N LEU A 168 -18.46 -5.32 -5.20
CA LEU A 168 -17.00 -5.31 -5.21
C LEU A 168 -16.44 -6.65 -5.68
N ALA A 169 -15.29 -6.63 -6.38
CA ALA A 169 -14.62 -7.82 -6.86
C ALA A 169 -14.41 -8.87 -5.76
N GLY A 170 -14.79 -10.13 -6.05
CA GLY A 170 -14.65 -11.25 -5.12
C GLY A 170 -15.67 -11.28 -3.98
N GLN A 171 -16.53 -10.26 -3.84
CA GLN A 171 -17.60 -10.23 -2.85
C GLN A 171 -18.56 -11.38 -3.07
N SER A 172 -18.89 -12.11 -2.00
CA SER A 172 -19.94 -13.12 -2.00
C SER A 172 -21.25 -12.47 -1.58
N VAL A 173 -22.25 -12.50 -2.46
CA VAL A 173 -23.56 -11.90 -2.26
C VAL A 173 -24.60 -13.01 -2.19
N GLN A 174 -25.31 -13.08 -1.07
CA GLN A 174 -26.40 -14.04 -0.90
C GLN A 174 -27.65 -13.51 -1.60
N LEU A 175 -28.27 -14.36 -2.41
CA LEU A 175 -29.51 -14.05 -3.13
C LEU A 175 -30.66 -14.92 -2.61
N ALA A 176 -31.83 -14.31 -2.55
CA ALA A 176 -33.08 -14.98 -2.23
C ALA A 176 -34.18 -14.50 -3.18
N GLU A 177 -35.24 -15.29 -3.30
CA GLU A 177 -36.47 -14.89 -3.98
C GLU A 177 -37.55 -14.54 -2.95
N ALA A 178 -38.39 -13.57 -3.28
CA ALA A 178 -39.56 -13.26 -2.48
C ALA A 178 -40.57 -14.43 -2.52
N GLY A 179 -40.86 -15.03 -1.37
CA GLY A 179 -41.66 -16.26 -1.26
C GLY A 179 -43.17 -16.06 -1.15
N LYS A 180 -43.67 -14.83 -0.92
CA LYS A 180 -45.10 -14.59 -0.70
C LYS A 180 -45.86 -14.35 -2.01
N THR A 181 -46.95 -15.08 -2.21
CA THR A 181 -47.88 -14.91 -3.35
C THR A 181 -48.45 -13.51 -3.49
N LYS A 182 -48.63 -12.79 -2.37
CA LYS A 182 -49.11 -11.39 -2.35
C LYS A 182 -47.98 -10.36 -2.43
N GLY A 183 -46.74 -10.78 -2.64
CA GLY A 183 -45.52 -9.99 -2.55
C GLY A 183 -44.94 -9.93 -1.13
N SER A 184 -43.61 -9.95 -1.03
CA SER A 184 -42.84 -9.84 0.21
C SER A 184 -42.49 -8.38 0.49
N ALA A 185 -42.67 -7.93 1.73
CA ALA A 185 -42.44 -6.53 2.11
C ALA A 185 -41.00 -6.31 2.59
N ILE A 186 -40.30 -5.34 1.99
CA ILE A 186 -39.08 -4.77 2.54
C ILE A 186 -39.47 -3.53 3.36
N ARG A 187 -39.01 -3.45 4.61
CA ARG A 187 -39.45 -2.44 5.59
C ARG A 187 -38.30 -1.57 6.08
N THR A 188 -38.62 -0.38 6.57
CA THR A 188 -37.62 0.53 7.16
C THR A 188 -36.98 0.02 8.46
N GLY A 189 -37.49 -1.06 9.05
CA GLY A 189 -36.92 -1.68 10.23
C GLY A 189 -37.42 -3.10 10.45
N PRO A 190 -36.81 -3.86 11.40
CA PRO A 190 -37.07 -5.28 11.64
C PRO A 190 -38.39 -5.51 12.40
N SER A 191 -39.50 -5.04 11.84
CA SER A 191 -40.84 -5.19 12.42
C SER A 191 -41.92 -5.00 11.36
N ILE A 192 -42.97 -5.81 11.42
CA ILE A 192 -44.16 -5.67 10.56
C ILE A 192 -44.87 -4.31 10.71
N ARG A 193 -44.60 -3.58 11.79
CA ARG A 193 -45.19 -2.26 12.08
C ARG A 193 -44.44 -1.09 11.42
N LYS A 194 -43.25 -1.35 10.88
CA LYS A 194 -42.49 -0.33 10.15
C LYS A 194 -43.05 -0.17 8.74
N PRO A 195 -43.08 1.06 8.19
CA PRO A 195 -43.45 1.31 6.80
C PRO A 195 -42.64 0.45 5.84
N MET A 196 -43.22 0.15 4.68
CA MET A 196 -42.58 -0.58 3.59
C MET A 196 -41.81 0.42 2.73
N VAL A 197 -40.60 0.06 2.33
CA VAL A 197 -39.83 0.78 1.30
C VAL A 197 -40.10 0.21 -0.08
N GLU A 198 -40.37 -1.09 -0.14
CA GLU A 198 -40.62 -1.81 -1.39
C GLU A 198 -41.49 -3.03 -1.11
N LYS A 199 -42.28 -3.42 -2.11
CA LYS A 199 -43.07 -4.65 -2.07
C LYS A 199 -42.70 -5.54 -3.25
N VAL A 200 -41.81 -6.48 -2.98
CA VAL A 200 -41.18 -7.35 -3.98
C VAL A 200 -42.16 -8.44 -4.44
N PRO A 201 -42.47 -8.54 -5.75
CA PRO A 201 -43.31 -9.61 -6.30
C PRO A 201 -42.75 -11.01 -6.03
N GLN A 202 -43.61 -12.03 -6.01
CA GLN A 202 -43.16 -13.41 -5.80
C GLN A 202 -42.16 -13.84 -6.88
N GLY A 203 -41.06 -14.48 -6.49
CA GLY A 203 -40.02 -14.96 -7.42
C GLY A 203 -39.00 -13.90 -7.84
N GLU A 204 -39.24 -12.61 -7.52
CA GLU A 204 -38.23 -11.57 -7.76
C GLU A 204 -37.06 -11.69 -6.78
N THR A 205 -35.87 -11.40 -7.29
CA THR A 205 -34.62 -11.58 -6.55
C THR A 205 -34.36 -10.42 -5.60
N VAL A 206 -33.95 -10.73 -4.38
CA VAL A 206 -33.43 -9.79 -3.39
C VAL A 206 -32.02 -10.19 -2.98
N ARG A 207 -31.18 -9.18 -2.71
CA ARG A 207 -29.86 -9.37 -2.11
C ARG A 207 -29.95 -9.33 -0.60
N ILE A 208 -29.20 -10.19 0.08
CA ILE A 208 -29.11 -10.21 1.55
C ILE A 208 -27.76 -9.63 1.96
N TRP A 209 -27.81 -8.59 2.79
CA TRP A 209 -26.66 -7.89 3.36
C TRP A 209 -26.39 -8.29 4.81
N GLY A 210 -27.39 -8.83 5.52
CA GLY A 210 -27.22 -9.30 6.88
C GLY A 210 -28.51 -9.85 7.49
N GLU A 211 -28.44 -10.21 8.78
CA GLU A 211 -29.57 -10.71 9.54
C GLU A 211 -29.61 -10.06 10.94
N LYS A 212 -30.81 -9.69 11.40
CA LYS A 212 -31.05 -9.17 12.74
C LYS A 212 -32.39 -9.67 13.27
N GLN A 213 -32.36 -10.45 14.34
CA GLN A 213 -33.56 -10.86 15.11
C GLN A 213 -34.66 -11.50 14.24
N GLY A 214 -34.30 -12.39 13.31
CA GLY A 214 -35.26 -13.07 12.41
C GLY A 214 -35.72 -12.24 11.22
N TRP A 215 -35.11 -11.07 11.00
CA TRP A 215 -35.28 -10.24 9.81
C TRP A 215 -33.97 -10.22 9.02
N LEU A 216 -34.08 -10.38 7.71
CA LEU A 216 -32.97 -10.21 6.79
C LEU A 216 -32.88 -8.74 6.40
N TYR A 217 -31.69 -8.16 6.50
CA TYR A 217 -31.39 -6.87 5.87
C TYR A 217 -31.14 -7.17 4.40
N VAL A 218 -32.03 -6.69 3.53
CA VAL A 218 -32.07 -7.02 2.11
C VAL A 218 -32.15 -5.76 1.26
N GLN A 219 -31.82 -5.90 -0.02
CA GLN A 219 -32.05 -4.89 -1.04
C GLN A 219 -32.82 -5.51 -2.19
N GLY A 220 -33.95 -4.88 -2.55
CA GLY A 220 -34.83 -5.36 -3.62
C GLY A 220 -34.39 -4.92 -5.02
N PRO A 221 -35.13 -5.34 -6.07
CA PRO A 221 -34.89 -4.95 -7.46
C PRO A 221 -34.95 -3.43 -7.69
N ASP A 222 -35.74 -2.71 -6.91
CA ASP A 222 -35.78 -1.23 -6.97
C ASP A 222 -34.55 -0.58 -6.28
N GLY A 223 -33.58 -1.37 -5.81
CA GLY A 223 -32.34 -0.90 -5.23
C GLY A 223 -32.47 -0.36 -3.79
N HIS A 224 -33.66 -0.36 -3.20
CA HIS A 224 -33.86 0.12 -1.83
C HIS A 224 -33.46 -0.93 -0.78
N PRO A 225 -32.54 -0.62 0.15
CA PRO A 225 -32.26 -1.50 1.26
C PRO A 225 -33.32 -1.38 2.36
N GLY A 226 -33.53 -2.46 3.10
CA GLY A 226 -34.43 -2.51 4.26
C GLY A 226 -34.54 -3.92 4.84
N TYR A 227 -35.60 -4.19 5.58
CA TYR A 227 -35.76 -5.43 6.34
C TYR A 227 -36.91 -6.27 5.81
N MET A 228 -36.63 -7.50 5.41
CA MET A 228 -37.61 -8.52 5.04
C MET A 228 -37.67 -9.59 6.12
N ALA A 229 -38.86 -10.11 6.43
CA ALA A 229 -38.98 -11.21 7.38
C ALA A 229 -38.31 -12.47 6.80
N LYS A 230 -37.50 -13.18 7.58
CA LYS A 230 -36.77 -14.37 7.10
C LYS A 230 -37.65 -15.43 6.43
N PRO A 231 -38.88 -15.74 6.90
CA PRO A 231 -39.78 -16.68 6.21
C PRO A 231 -40.28 -16.20 4.84
N ASP A 232 -40.15 -14.91 4.53
CA ASP A 232 -40.62 -14.31 3.28
C ASP A 232 -39.55 -14.33 2.17
N ALA A 233 -38.33 -14.78 2.50
CA ALA A 233 -37.19 -14.88 1.60
C ALA A 233 -36.77 -16.35 1.44
N VAL A 234 -36.80 -16.85 0.21
CA VAL A 234 -36.38 -18.20 -0.14
C VAL A 234 -34.95 -18.11 -0.68
N LEU A 235 -33.97 -18.56 0.09
CA LEU A 235 -32.56 -18.57 -0.34
C LEU A 235 -32.41 -19.37 -1.64
N THR A 236 -31.75 -18.78 -2.64
CA THR A 236 -31.56 -19.41 -3.95
C THR A 236 -30.11 -19.78 -4.20
N ARG A 237 -29.22 -18.79 -4.18
CA ARG A 237 -27.80 -18.99 -4.49
C ARG A 237 -26.92 -17.95 -3.80
N ILE A 238 -25.62 -18.24 -3.79
CA ILE A 238 -24.58 -17.26 -3.47
C ILE A 238 -23.92 -16.90 -4.80
N GLU A 239 -23.96 -15.62 -5.16
CA GLU A 239 -23.25 -15.10 -6.32
C GLU A 239 -21.92 -14.52 -5.87
N GLN A 240 -20.83 -14.96 -6.50
CA GLN A 240 -19.53 -14.35 -6.30
C GLN A 240 -19.31 -13.33 -7.42
N VAL A 241 -19.12 -12.07 -7.06
CA VAL A 241 -18.79 -11.01 -8.01
C VAL A 241 -17.45 -11.37 -8.64
N ALA A 242 -17.43 -11.45 -9.98
CA ALA A 242 -16.23 -11.81 -10.72
C ALA A 242 -15.08 -10.86 -10.36
N ALA A 243 -13.96 -11.42 -9.93
CA ALA A 243 -12.73 -10.66 -9.81
C ALA A 243 -12.18 -10.37 -11.21
N PRO A 244 -11.53 -9.21 -11.43
CA PRO A 244 -10.88 -8.96 -12.70
C PRO A 244 -9.81 -10.03 -12.91
N GLN A 245 -9.60 -10.44 -14.16
CA GLN A 245 -8.55 -11.39 -14.49
C GLN A 245 -7.22 -10.75 -14.11
N LYS A 246 -6.57 -11.26 -13.06
CA LYS A 246 -5.24 -10.79 -12.69
C LYS A 246 -4.29 -11.19 -13.80
N ASP A 247 -3.62 -10.19 -14.38
CA ASP A 247 -2.47 -10.47 -15.21
C ASP A 247 -1.47 -11.33 -14.42
N LYS A 248 -0.76 -12.22 -15.12
CA LYS A 248 0.31 -12.98 -14.48
C LYS A 248 1.28 -11.96 -13.88
N PRO A 249 1.58 -12.03 -12.58
CA PRO A 249 2.49 -11.09 -11.97
C PRO A 249 3.81 -11.17 -12.72
N PHE A 250 4.42 -10.02 -12.99
CA PHE A 250 5.81 -9.99 -13.40
C PHE A 250 6.61 -10.74 -12.34
N VAL A 251 7.29 -11.79 -12.79
CA VAL A 251 8.20 -12.51 -11.91
C VAL A 251 9.55 -11.87 -12.15
N ALA A 252 9.90 -10.92 -11.27
CA ALA A 252 11.27 -10.44 -11.18
C ALA A 252 12.18 -11.65 -11.20
N TRP A 253 13.19 -11.62 -12.07
CA TRP A 253 14.01 -12.78 -12.33
C TRP A 253 14.72 -13.16 -11.04
N LYS A 254 14.17 -14.14 -10.30
CA LYS A 254 14.92 -14.82 -9.24
C LYS A 254 16.13 -15.35 -9.95
N THR A 255 17.33 -14.93 -9.57
CA THR A 255 18.62 -15.35 -10.14
C THR A 255 18.78 -16.87 -9.99
N ALA A 256 18.03 -17.68 -10.77
CA ALA A 256 17.97 -19.13 -10.72
C ALA A 256 17.96 -19.74 -9.28
N GLY A 257 17.22 -19.14 -8.34
CA GLY A 257 17.18 -19.61 -6.94
C GLY A 257 18.40 -19.24 -6.09
N LYS A 258 19.26 -18.33 -6.55
CA LYS A 258 20.37 -17.76 -5.78
C LYS A 258 19.93 -16.46 -5.09
N PRO A 259 20.54 -16.09 -3.96
CA PRO A 259 20.41 -14.76 -3.38
C PRO A 259 20.92 -13.69 -4.34
N ILE A 260 20.35 -12.49 -4.26
CA ILE A 260 20.90 -11.32 -4.96
C ILE A 260 22.21 -10.90 -4.27
N ASN A 261 23.23 -10.66 -5.08
CA ASN A 261 24.50 -10.07 -4.66
C ASN A 261 24.78 -8.90 -5.60
N LEU A 262 24.36 -7.72 -5.16
CA LEU A 262 24.44 -6.48 -5.93
C LEU A 262 25.63 -5.64 -5.48
N THR A 263 26.30 -4.93 -6.40
CA THR A 263 27.17 -3.82 -6.02
C THR A 263 26.83 -2.56 -6.79
N TRP A 264 26.79 -1.43 -6.09
CA TRP A 264 26.76 -0.14 -6.78
C TRP A 264 28.13 0.18 -7.37
N GLU A 265 28.10 0.81 -8.53
CA GLU A 265 29.23 1.45 -9.18
C GLU A 265 28.99 2.96 -9.19
N ALA A 266 29.66 3.70 -8.30
CA ALA A 266 29.57 5.15 -8.32
C ALA A 266 30.36 5.69 -9.52
N VAL A 267 29.62 6.06 -10.55
CA VAL A 267 30.14 6.76 -11.71
C VAL A 267 30.00 8.26 -11.41
N TYR A 268 31.10 8.98 -11.24
CA TYR A 268 31.07 10.44 -11.12
C TYR A 268 31.37 11.05 -12.49
N ASP A 269 32.49 11.77 -12.64
CA ASP A 269 32.92 12.34 -13.92
C ASP A 269 33.72 11.35 -14.77
N VAL A 270 34.33 10.34 -14.15
CA VAL A 270 35.19 9.36 -14.82
C VAL A 270 34.40 8.09 -15.04
N LYS A 271 34.33 7.67 -16.31
CA LYS A 271 33.74 6.38 -16.68
C LYS A 271 34.62 5.24 -16.14
N PRO A 272 34.04 4.23 -15.46
CA PRO A 272 34.79 3.06 -15.04
C PRO A 272 35.32 2.33 -16.27
N ASP A 273 36.60 1.94 -16.24
CA ASP A 273 37.23 1.13 -17.28
C ASP A 273 37.00 -0.35 -16.96
N PRO A 274 36.12 -1.06 -17.71
CA PRO A 274 35.76 -2.43 -17.38
C PRO A 274 36.96 -3.39 -17.39
N ASN A 275 38.02 -3.08 -18.13
CA ASN A 275 39.24 -3.89 -18.18
C ASN A 275 40.03 -3.87 -16.87
N LYS A 276 39.77 -2.90 -15.98
CA LYS A 276 40.46 -2.73 -14.70
C LYS A 276 39.65 -3.21 -13.49
N ILE A 277 38.36 -3.54 -13.67
CA ILE A 277 37.47 -3.92 -12.56
C ILE A 277 37.85 -5.28 -11.97
N GLY A 278 38.41 -6.19 -12.79
CA GLY A 278 38.71 -7.55 -12.38
C GLY A 278 37.45 -8.42 -12.22
N LYS A 279 37.60 -9.59 -11.60
CA LYS A 279 36.50 -10.54 -11.38
C LYS A 279 35.72 -10.17 -10.12
N LEU A 280 34.40 -10.04 -10.24
CA LEU A 280 33.48 -9.82 -9.13
C LEU A 280 32.81 -11.14 -8.73
N GLU A 281 33.55 -12.00 -8.04
CA GLU A 281 33.10 -13.36 -7.70
C GLU A 281 31.72 -13.35 -7.00
N GLY A 282 30.77 -14.11 -7.56
CA GLY A 282 29.43 -14.25 -7.00
C GLY A 282 28.51 -13.03 -7.13
N VAL A 283 28.99 -11.88 -7.64
CA VAL A 283 28.11 -10.74 -7.97
C VAL A 283 27.25 -11.11 -9.16
N ASN A 284 25.94 -10.89 -9.05
CA ASN A 284 24.98 -11.19 -10.11
C ASN A 284 24.21 -9.95 -10.59
N VAL A 285 24.34 -8.81 -9.90
CA VAL A 285 23.78 -7.52 -10.33
C VAL A 285 24.80 -6.41 -10.11
N VAL A 286 24.97 -5.52 -11.09
CA VAL A 286 25.69 -4.25 -10.93
C VAL A 286 24.73 -3.08 -11.10
N SER A 287 24.88 -2.07 -10.24
CA SER A 287 24.03 -0.87 -10.23
C SER A 287 24.86 0.40 -10.44
N PRO A 288 25.16 0.78 -11.69
CA PRO A 288 25.89 2.00 -11.98
C PRO A 288 25.00 3.24 -11.83
N THR A 289 25.55 4.31 -11.24
CA THR A 289 24.83 5.57 -10.94
C THR A 289 24.56 6.44 -12.19
N TRP A 290 23.98 5.88 -13.24
CA TRP A 290 24.00 6.44 -14.59
C TRP A 290 22.98 7.52 -14.91
N PHE A 291 21.80 7.48 -14.30
CA PHE A 291 20.72 8.40 -14.62
C PHE A 291 20.50 9.38 -13.47
N GLU A 292 20.29 10.65 -13.81
CA GLU A 292 20.00 11.69 -12.83
C GLU A 292 18.94 12.65 -13.38
N LEU A 293 18.01 13.05 -12.51
CA LEU A 293 17.01 14.07 -12.82
C LEU A 293 17.70 15.41 -13.07
N GLN A 294 17.62 15.93 -14.30
CA GLN A 294 18.29 17.16 -14.70
C GLN A 294 17.50 18.41 -14.32
N ASP A 295 16.17 18.37 -14.40
CA ASP A 295 15.30 19.52 -14.16
C ASP A 295 13.93 19.14 -13.61
N GLY A 296 13.11 20.14 -13.27
CA GLY A 296 11.74 19.96 -12.78
C GLY A 296 10.71 19.58 -13.84
N LYS A 297 11.11 19.43 -15.11
CA LYS A 297 10.22 18.98 -16.20
C LYS A 297 10.33 17.47 -16.42
N GLY A 298 11.16 16.79 -15.64
CA GLY A 298 11.39 15.35 -15.77
C GLY A 298 12.45 15.00 -16.81
N THR A 299 13.27 15.94 -17.28
CA THR A 299 14.40 15.60 -18.18
C THR A 299 15.42 14.77 -17.41
N ILE A 300 15.87 13.65 -17.97
CA ILE A 300 16.87 12.76 -17.36
C ILE A 300 18.19 12.88 -18.14
N LYS A 301 19.28 13.19 -17.43
CA LYS A 301 20.64 13.07 -18.00
C LYS A 301 21.19 11.68 -17.73
N GLY A 302 21.90 11.13 -18.72
CA GLY A 302 22.47 9.80 -18.66
C GLY A 302 23.96 9.81 -18.96
N LYS A 303 24.73 9.01 -18.24
CA LYS A 303 26.15 8.71 -18.51
C LYS A 303 26.40 7.21 -18.73
N ALA A 304 25.36 6.51 -19.15
CA ALA A 304 25.41 5.08 -19.43
C ALA A 304 26.49 4.73 -20.46
N ASP A 305 27.11 3.56 -20.28
CA ASP A 305 28.21 3.09 -21.09
C ASP A 305 27.91 1.69 -21.65
N PRO A 306 27.64 1.56 -22.96
CA PRO A 306 27.42 0.26 -23.59
C PRO A 306 28.59 -0.72 -23.41
N ALA A 307 29.83 -0.23 -23.25
CA ALA A 307 30.99 -1.10 -23.01
C ALA A 307 30.93 -1.74 -21.62
N TYR A 308 30.49 -0.98 -20.60
CA TYR A 308 30.26 -1.51 -19.26
C TYR A 308 29.13 -2.53 -19.25
N VAL A 309 28.01 -2.26 -19.96
CA VAL A 309 26.91 -3.23 -20.09
C VAL A 309 27.40 -4.55 -20.69
N ARG A 310 28.08 -4.50 -21.84
CA ARG A 310 28.61 -5.71 -22.49
C ARG A 310 29.58 -6.48 -21.58
N TRP A 311 30.41 -5.77 -20.83
CA TRP A 311 31.28 -6.39 -19.84
C TRP A 311 30.47 -7.09 -18.75
N ALA A 312 29.49 -6.43 -18.15
CA ALA A 312 28.65 -7.01 -17.10
C ALA A 312 27.93 -8.28 -17.60
N HIS A 313 27.32 -8.20 -18.79
CA HIS A 313 26.68 -9.36 -19.44
C HIS A 313 27.65 -10.49 -19.74
N SER A 314 28.89 -10.20 -20.16
CA SER A 314 29.92 -11.22 -20.39
C SER A 314 30.31 -11.98 -19.12
N GLN A 315 30.07 -11.40 -17.95
CA GLN A 315 30.26 -12.02 -16.64
C GLN A 315 28.99 -12.68 -16.11
N GLY A 316 27.89 -12.66 -16.87
CA GLY A 316 26.58 -13.17 -16.46
C GLY A 316 25.86 -12.29 -15.43
N MET A 317 26.27 -11.02 -15.29
CA MET A 317 25.65 -10.06 -14.38
C MET A 317 24.55 -9.28 -15.09
N GLN A 318 23.50 -8.93 -14.35
CA GLN A 318 22.50 -7.96 -14.78
C GLN A 318 22.95 -6.52 -14.50
N VAL A 319 22.42 -5.58 -15.28
CA VAL A 319 22.61 -4.15 -15.05
C VAL A 319 21.28 -3.54 -14.60
N TRP A 320 21.22 -3.13 -13.33
CA TRP A 320 20.11 -2.36 -12.79
C TRP A 320 20.56 -0.91 -12.68
N ALA A 321 20.33 -0.10 -13.71
CA ALA A 321 20.88 1.24 -13.74
C ALA A 321 20.20 2.14 -12.69
N LEU A 322 21.00 2.81 -11.88
CA LEU A 322 20.50 3.70 -10.86
C LEU A 322 20.03 5.03 -11.45
N PHE A 323 18.83 5.46 -11.02
CA PHE A 323 18.21 6.73 -11.35
C PHE A 323 18.07 7.59 -10.09
N SER A 324 18.90 8.62 -9.98
CA SER A 324 18.92 9.54 -8.84
C SER A 324 18.11 10.81 -9.11
N ASN A 325 17.53 11.40 -8.07
CA ASN A 325 16.99 12.75 -8.13
C ASN A 325 18.06 13.85 -8.00
N GLY A 326 19.34 13.48 -7.88
CA GLY A 326 20.46 14.40 -7.69
C GLY A 326 20.47 15.07 -6.32
N PHE A 327 19.71 14.56 -5.34
CA PHE A 327 19.59 15.12 -3.98
C PHE A 327 18.98 16.54 -3.93
N GLU A 328 18.28 16.96 -4.99
CA GLU A 328 17.74 18.32 -5.14
C GLU A 328 16.23 18.37 -4.86
N PRO A 329 15.78 18.75 -3.65
CA PRO A 329 14.39 18.64 -3.22
C PRO A 329 13.43 19.45 -4.10
N ALA A 330 13.73 20.73 -4.36
CA ALA A 330 12.84 21.60 -5.14
C ALA A 330 12.68 21.10 -6.59
N ARG A 331 13.76 20.56 -7.17
CA ARG A 331 13.72 19.92 -8.50
C ARG A 331 12.84 18.67 -8.46
N THR A 332 12.97 17.87 -7.41
CA THR A 332 12.20 16.64 -7.21
C THR A 332 10.71 16.94 -7.06
N THR A 333 10.34 17.93 -6.25
CA THR A 333 8.96 18.42 -6.10
C THR A 333 8.36 18.77 -7.46
N ALA A 334 9.06 19.58 -8.26
CA ALA A 334 8.57 19.98 -9.57
C ALA A 334 8.42 18.79 -10.54
N ALA A 335 9.36 17.86 -10.55
CA ALA A 335 9.33 16.70 -11.45
C ALA A 335 8.25 15.67 -11.07
N LEU A 336 7.94 15.52 -9.78
CA LEU A 336 6.90 14.60 -9.29
C LEU A 336 5.49 15.22 -9.30
N ALA A 337 5.38 16.54 -9.48
CA ALA A 337 4.17 17.32 -9.25
C ALA A 337 2.94 16.91 -10.07
N ASN A 338 3.12 16.35 -11.27
CA ASN A 338 2.00 15.97 -12.12
C ASN A 338 2.27 14.72 -12.99
N ALA A 339 1.20 14.12 -13.49
CA ALA A 339 1.22 12.89 -14.27
C ALA A 339 2.02 13.04 -15.57
N ASP A 340 2.02 14.22 -16.19
CA ASP A 340 2.73 14.43 -17.46
C ASP A 340 4.25 14.39 -17.26
N THR A 341 4.78 15.02 -16.20
CA THR A 341 6.22 14.98 -15.89
C THR A 341 6.66 13.61 -15.39
N ARG A 342 5.84 12.93 -14.58
CA ARG A 342 6.08 11.55 -14.16
C ARG A 342 6.14 10.60 -15.35
N PHE A 343 5.15 10.69 -16.24
CA PHE A 343 5.09 9.87 -17.45
C PHE A 343 6.29 10.14 -18.39
N SER A 344 6.68 11.40 -18.56
CA SER A 344 7.88 11.78 -19.33
C SER A 344 9.16 11.11 -18.79
N MET A 345 9.34 11.07 -17.46
CA MET A 345 10.46 10.36 -16.84
C MET A 345 10.40 8.86 -17.12
N ILE A 346 9.21 8.25 -16.98
CA ILE A 346 9.01 6.82 -17.23
C ILE A 346 9.35 6.46 -18.68
N GLN A 347 8.91 7.25 -19.66
CA GLN A 347 9.20 7.02 -21.07
C GLN A 347 10.70 7.11 -21.38
N GLN A 348 11.40 8.08 -20.79
CA GLN A 348 12.85 8.21 -20.94
C GLN A 348 13.59 6.99 -20.35
N LEU A 349 13.18 6.52 -19.16
CA LEU A 349 13.77 5.33 -18.53
C LEU A 349 13.55 4.07 -19.37
N ILE A 350 12.36 3.88 -19.94
CA ILE A 350 12.07 2.77 -20.87
C ILE A 350 12.98 2.86 -22.11
N ALA A 351 13.09 4.05 -22.71
CA ALA A 351 13.92 4.26 -23.89
C ALA A 351 15.40 3.98 -23.59
N PHE A 352 15.92 4.43 -22.44
CA PHE A 352 17.28 4.13 -22.02
C PHE A 352 17.48 2.64 -21.74
N ALA A 353 16.53 1.97 -21.08
CA ALA A 353 16.62 0.55 -20.81
C ALA A 353 16.69 -0.29 -22.09
N GLN A 354 15.90 0.05 -23.10
CA GLN A 354 15.95 -0.58 -24.43
C GLN A 354 17.26 -0.25 -25.16
N LEU A 355 17.70 1.01 -25.13
CA LEU A 355 18.91 1.46 -25.83
C LEU A 355 20.18 0.78 -25.29
N TYR A 356 20.26 0.60 -23.98
CA TYR A 356 21.43 0.04 -23.30
C TYR A 356 21.26 -1.43 -22.91
N ASP A 357 20.17 -2.09 -23.31
CA ASP A 357 19.88 -3.49 -22.94
C ASP A 357 20.00 -3.74 -21.43
N LEU A 358 19.28 -2.93 -20.65
CA LEU A 358 19.26 -3.01 -19.18
C LEU A 358 18.27 -4.08 -18.71
N GLN A 359 18.47 -4.59 -17.50
CA GLN A 359 17.57 -5.59 -16.89
C GLN A 359 16.76 -5.01 -15.72
N GLY A 360 17.06 -3.78 -15.29
CA GLY A 360 16.30 -3.11 -14.25
C GLY A 360 16.67 -1.64 -14.07
N ILE A 361 15.86 -0.96 -13.27
CA ILE A 361 16.07 0.41 -12.83
C ILE A 361 16.04 0.43 -11.30
N ASN A 362 17.08 1.01 -10.70
CA ASN A 362 17.19 1.22 -9.27
C ASN A 362 16.94 2.70 -8.93
N ILE A 363 15.83 3.00 -8.26
CA ILE A 363 15.45 4.38 -7.94
C ILE A 363 16.19 4.82 -6.68
N ASP A 364 16.92 5.93 -6.76
CA ASP A 364 17.70 6.50 -5.65
C ASP A 364 17.28 7.95 -5.40
N PHE A 365 16.08 8.10 -4.83
CA PHE A 365 15.50 9.41 -4.54
C PHE A 365 15.73 9.76 -3.08
N GLU A 366 16.69 10.64 -2.83
CA GLU A 366 17.10 11.08 -1.50
C GLU A 366 16.88 12.58 -1.32
N ASN A 367 16.82 13.05 -0.07
CA ASN A 367 16.59 14.46 0.24
C ASN A 367 15.28 15.00 -0.37
N VAL A 368 14.19 14.24 -0.25
CA VAL A 368 12.87 14.58 -0.82
C VAL A 368 12.01 15.25 0.25
N ALA A 369 11.24 16.27 -0.12
CA ALA A 369 10.32 16.91 0.82
C ALA A 369 9.22 15.93 1.25
N THR A 370 8.90 15.88 2.54
CA THR A 370 7.86 14.96 3.08
C THR A 370 6.49 15.18 2.44
N ALA A 371 6.21 16.41 1.99
CA ALA A 371 4.99 16.75 1.24
C ALA A 371 4.86 15.96 -0.08
N ASP A 372 5.98 15.54 -0.68
CA ASP A 372 6.02 14.78 -1.93
C ASP A 372 5.95 13.27 -1.73
N LYS A 373 5.77 12.78 -0.50
CA LYS A 373 5.62 11.35 -0.17
C LYS A 373 4.62 10.65 -1.10
N ALA A 374 3.42 11.20 -1.23
CA ALA A 374 2.36 10.62 -2.04
C ALA A 374 2.72 10.64 -3.53
N ASN A 375 3.36 11.72 -4.00
CA ASN A 375 3.79 11.85 -5.39
C ASN A 375 4.91 10.86 -5.76
N LEU A 376 5.84 10.57 -4.83
CA LEU A 376 6.86 9.55 -5.02
C LEU A 376 6.23 8.14 -5.11
N VAL A 377 5.31 7.82 -4.20
CA VAL A 377 4.56 6.54 -4.26
C VAL A 377 3.82 6.43 -5.59
N GLN A 378 3.16 7.51 -6.02
CA GLN A 378 2.39 7.55 -7.26
C GLN A 378 3.30 7.37 -8.48
N PHE A 379 4.47 8.02 -8.52
CA PHE A 379 5.49 7.80 -9.55
C PHE A 379 5.91 6.35 -9.66
N VAL A 380 6.19 5.69 -8.53
CA VAL A 380 6.62 4.29 -8.52
C VAL A 380 5.48 3.34 -8.94
N LYS A 381 4.24 3.63 -8.55
CA LYS A 381 3.04 2.87 -8.98
C LYS A 381 2.78 2.97 -10.48
N GLU A 382 3.10 4.11 -11.10
CA GLU A 382 3.01 4.29 -12.56
C GLU A 382 4.20 3.64 -13.27
N LEU A 383 5.42 3.82 -12.75
CA LEU A 383 6.66 3.34 -13.36
C LEU A 383 6.69 1.80 -13.44
N THR A 384 6.37 1.13 -12.32
CA THR A 384 6.55 -0.31 -12.18
C THR A 384 5.85 -1.15 -13.26
N PRO A 385 4.52 -1.09 -13.43
CA PRO A 385 3.82 -1.87 -14.45
C PRO A 385 4.34 -1.60 -15.88
N LEU A 386 4.74 -0.37 -16.18
CA LEU A 386 5.28 0.00 -17.50
C LEU A 386 6.68 -0.58 -17.73
N LEU A 387 7.53 -0.62 -16.69
CA LEU A 387 8.83 -1.30 -16.74
C LEU A 387 8.67 -2.84 -16.79
N HIS A 388 7.71 -3.40 -16.06
CA HIS A 388 7.38 -4.83 -16.08
C HIS A 388 6.94 -5.30 -17.48
N GLU A 389 6.20 -4.49 -18.25
CA GLU A 389 5.86 -4.81 -19.66
C GLU A 389 7.11 -4.91 -20.54
N GLN A 390 8.22 -4.27 -20.15
CA GLN A 390 9.52 -4.35 -20.83
C GLN A 390 10.42 -5.46 -20.26
N GLY A 391 9.95 -6.23 -19.27
CA GLY A 391 10.74 -7.27 -18.62
C GLY A 391 11.77 -6.73 -17.61
N LEU A 392 11.64 -5.49 -17.16
CA LEU A 392 12.62 -4.81 -16.31
C LEU A 392 12.26 -4.93 -14.82
N VAL A 393 13.26 -5.22 -13.99
CA VAL A 393 13.14 -5.19 -12.52
C VAL A 393 13.13 -3.74 -12.03
N VAL A 394 12.31 -3.47 -11.01
CA VAL A 394 12.26 -2.17 -10.31
C VAL A 394 12.70 -2.34 -8.87
N SER A 395 13.77 -1.65 -8.49
CA SER A 395 14.21 -1.53 -7.11
C SER A 395 14.21 -0.08 -6.65
N ILE A 396 14.16 0.14 -5.34
CA ILE A 396 14.27 1.47 -4.73
C ILE A 396 15.16 1.45 -3.50
N ASP A 397 16.05 2.43 -3.41
CA ASP A 397 16.88 2.68 -2.24
C ASP A 397 16.05 3.33 -1.13
N VAL A 398 16.11 2.75 0.07
CA VAL A 398 15.44 3.28 1.25
C VAL A 398 16.40 3.37 2.42
N THR A 399 16.25 4.43 3.20
CA THR A 399 17.00 4.62 4.43
C THR A 399 16.38 3.80 5.57
N PRO A 400 17.12 3.55 6.66
CA PRO A 400 16.56 3.09 7.92
C PRO A 400 15.50 4.05 8.48
N LYS A 401 14.54 3.53 9.25
CA LYS A 401 13.48 4.35 9.85
C LYS A 401 14.05 5.34 10.88
N SER A 402 13.82 6.62 10.64
CA SER A 402 14.21 7.75 11.49
C SER A 402 13.14 8.85 11.47
N THR A 403 13.24 9.80 12.40
CA THR A 403 12.39 10.99 12.50
C THR A 403 12.82 12.14 11.57
N SER A 404 13.86 11.95 10.76
CA SER A 404 14.31 12.96 9.81
C SER A 404 13.35 13.06 8.63
N GLU A 405 12.78 14.26 8.45
CA GLU A 405 11.79 14.58 7.41
C GLU A 405 12.25 14.16 6.02
N MET A 406 13.37 14.73 5.56
CA MET A 406 13.85 14.59 4.18
C MET A 406 14.81 13.41 3.97
N TRP A 407 15.07 12.63 5.02
CA TRP A 407 15.90 11.44 4.93
C TRP A 407 15.10 10.14 5.07
N SER A 408 14.05 10.11 5.91
CA SER A 408 13.30 8.88 6.18
C SER A 408 11.79 9.03 6.17
N LEU A 409 11.24 10.14 6.66
CA LEU A 409 9.79 10.26 6.83
C LEU A 409 9.04 10.39 5.50
N PHE A 410 9.67 10.89 4.44
CA PHE A 410 9.07 10.92 3.11
C PHE A 410 8.88 9.53 2.48
N LEU A 411 9.63 8.51 2.91
CA LEU A 411 9.57 7.15 2.38
C LEU A 411 8.39 6.37 2.98
N ASP A 412 7.27 6.30 2.26
CA ASP A 412 6.18 5.36 2.56
C ASP A 412 6.58 3.93 2.14
N ARG A 413 7.38 3.28 2.97
CA ARG A 413 7.95 1.95 2.68
C ARG A 413 6.87 0.89 2.50
N LYS A 414 5.73 0.99 3.19
CA LYS A 414 4.61 0.07 3.00
C LYS A 414 4.02 0.18 1.59
N ALA A 415 3.73 1.39 1.13
CA ALA A 415 3.19 1.60 -0.22
C ALA A 415 4.24 1.33 -1.31
N LEU A 416 5.49 1.75 -1.11
CA LEU A 416 6.60 1.49 -2.03
C LEU A 416 6.90 0.00 -2.15
N GLY A 417 6.95 -0.72 -1.03
CA GLY A 417 7.21 -2.16 -0.98
C GLY A 417 6.11 -3.00 -1.66
N LYS A 418 4.88 -2.49 -1.77
CA LYS A 418 3.84 -3.11 -2.61
C LYS A 418 4.11 -2.90 -4.11
N ALA A 419 4.68 -1.76 -4.49
CA ALA A 419 4.90 -1.39 -5.88
C ALA A 419 6.19 -1.98 -6.47
N VAL A 420 7.32 -1.91 -5.77
CA VAL A 420 8.62 -2.38 -6.30
C VAL A 420 8.80 -3.89 -6.20
N ASP A 421 9.75 -4.41 -6.99
CA ASP A 421 10.22 -5.80 -6.86
C ASP A 421 11.14 -5.95 -5.64
N TYR A 422 12.09 -5.01 -5.47
CA TYR A 422 13.04 -5.02 -4.36
C TYR A 422 13.20 -3.65 -3.68
N MET A 423 13.41 -3.69 -2.38
CA MET A 423 13.71 -2.53 -1.56
C MET A 423 15.12 -2.68 -0.98
N MET A 424 16.01 -1.78 -1.38
CA MET A 424 17.42 -1.78 -0.99
C MET A 424 17.55 -1.02 0.33
N VAL A 425 17.69 -1.74 1.44
CA VAL A 425 17.78 -1.13 2.76
C VAL A 425 19.22 -0.65 2.98
N MET A 426 19.42 0.66 2.86
CA MET A 426 20.70 1.35 3.08
C MET A 426 21.08 1.38 4.56
N ALA A 427 21.32 0.21 5.15
CA ALA A 427 21.70 0.02 6.54
C ALA A 427 23.19 0.38 6.77
N TYR A 428 23.57 1.59 6.37
CA TYR A 428 24.85 2.23 6.64
C TYR A 428 24.69 3.74 6.83
N ASP A 429 25.79 4.40 7.18
CA ASP A 429 25.85 5.79 7.66
C ASP A 429 25.10 6.04 8.98
N GLU A 430 25.13 5.06 9.90
CA GLU A 430 24.74 5.24 11.31
C GLU A 430 25.46 6.45 11.93
N HIS A 431 26.78 6.53 11.72
CA HIS A 431 27.58 7.72 11.97
C HIS A 431 28.10 8.28 10.63
N TRP A 432 27.37 9.28 10.10
CA TRP A 432 27.63 9.91 8.80
C TRP A 432 28.76 10.95 8.83
N ALA A 433 29.04 11.59 7.71
CA ALA A 433 30.22 12.45 7.55
C ALA A 433 30.39 13.61 8.55
N SER A 434 29.28 14.20 8.99
CA SER A 434 29.26 15.30 9.94
C SER A 434 28.69 14.90 11.31
N SER A 435 28.68 13.60 11.63
CA SER A 435 28.26 13.13 12.96
C SER A 435 29.05 13.86 14.05
N PRO A 436 28.39 14.33 15.12
CA PRO A 436 29.06 14.99 16.24
C PRO A 436 29.91 14.02 17.08
N THR A 437 29.71 12.71 16.90
CA THR A 437 30.43 11.65 17.61
C THR A 437 31.06 10.68 16.61
N SER A 438 32.22 10.13 16.97
CA SER A 438 32.80 9.02 16.24
C SER A 438 32.03 7.73 16.52
N GLY A 439 31.97 6.85 15.52
CA GLY A 439 31.28 5.58 15.66
C GLY A 439 31.32 4.76 14.39
N SER A 440 30.66 3.60 14.45
CA SER A 440 30.52 2.71 13.31
C SER A 440 29.70 3.35 12.18
N VAL A 441 30.05 3.03 10.94
CA VAL A 441 29.20 3.33 9.78
C VAL A 441 27.96 2.44 9.76
N ALA A 442 28.03 1.23 10.32
CA ALA A 442 26.93 0.27 10.28
C ALA A 442 27.07 -0.77 11.39
N SER A 443 26.94 -0.41 12.67
CA SER A 443 27.06 -1.41 13.75
C SER A 443 26.08 -2.56 13.53
N LEU A 444 26.46 -3.78 13.92
CA LEU A 444 25.71 -4.98 13.58
C LEU A 444 24.28 -4.94 14.16
N SER A 445 24.14 -4.49 15.40
CA SER A 445 22.84 -4.35 16.09
C SER A 445 21.94 -3.31 15.42
N TRP A 446 22.50 -2.15 15.05
CA TRP A 446 21.77 -1.12 14.33
C TRP A 446 21.36 -1.56 12.92
N THR A 447 22.25 -2.27 12.22
CA THR A 447 21.97 -2.87 10.90
C THR A 447 20.78 -3.81 10.98
N GLU A 448 20.80 -4.73 11.96
CA GLU A 448 19.71 -5.68 12.17
C GLU A 448 18.40 -4.97 12.52
N GLN A 449 18.45 -4.00 13.44
CA GLN A 449 17.28 -3.25 13.85
C GLN A 449 16.67 -2.46 12.69
N SER A 450 17.51 -1.87 11.83
CA SER A 450 17.07 -1.13 10.64
C SER A 450 16.23 -2.01 9.71
N LEU A 451 16.66 -3.26 9.49
CA LEU A 451 15.93 -4.25 8.70
C LEU A 451 14.66 -4.72 9.41
N ALA A 452 14.77 -5.12 10.68
CA ALA A 452 13.66 -5.67 11.45
C ALA A 452 12.47 -4.70 11.56
N ARG A 453 12.76 -3.40 11.74
CA ARG A 453 11.72 -2.37 11.82
C ARG A 453 10.98 -2.16 10.49
N ILE A 454 11.64 -2.28 9.35
CA ILE A 454 10.95 -2.20 8.04
C ILE A 454 10.03 -3.42 7.86
N ILE A 455 10.47 -4.62 8.26
CA ILE A 455 9.63 -5.83 8.20
C ILE A 455 8.41 -5.70 9.12
N GLN A 456 8.61 -5.25 10.36
CA GLN A 456 7.59 -5.28 11.41
C GLN A 456 6.67 -4.06 11.40
N GLU A 457 7.21 -2.85 11.22
CA GLU A 457 6.46 -1.60 11.30
C GLU A 457 5.90 -1.15 9.94
N ASP A 458 6.60 -1.43 8.84
CA ASP A 458 6.14 -1.09 7.48
C ASP A 458 5.51 -2.28 6.74
N GLU A 459 5.51 -3.47 7.35
CA GLU A 459 4.94 -4.71 6.79
C GLU A 459 5.50 -5.09 5.41
N VAL A 460 6.75 -4.74 5.13
CA VAL A 460 7.40 -5.10 3.86
C VAL A 460 7.82 -6.58 3.92
N PRO A 461 7.39 -7.42 2.96
CA PRO A 461 7.78 -8.83 2.92
C PRO A 461 9.31 -9.01 2.88
N PRO A 462 9.89 -9.90 3.70
CA PRO A 462 11.34 -10.11 3.72
C PRO A 462 11.94 -10.48 2.36
N ASP A 463 11.21 -11.25 1.54
CA ASP A 463 11.63 -11.67 0.21
C ASP A 463 11.68 -10.55 -0.84
N LYS A 464 11.31 -9.32 -0.46
CA LYS A 464 11.54 -8.09 -1.22
C LYS A 464 12.72 -7.26 -0.72
N LEU A 465 13.29 -7.57 0.44
CA LEU A 465 14.35 -6.74 1.03
C LEU A 465 15.73 -7.19 0.56
N ILE A 466 16.59 -6.23 0.29
CA ILE A 466 18.02 -6.44 0.04
C ILE A 466 18.79 -5.62 1.06
N LEU A 467 19.65 -6.27 1.84
CA LEU A 467 20.45 -5.59 2.86
C LEU A 467 21.69 -4.95 2.22
N SER A 468 21.74 -3.63 2.20
CA SER A 468 22.87 -2.89 1.65
C SER A 468 23.94 -2.65 2.73
N MET A 469 25.19 -3.00 2.44
CA MET A 469 26.33 -2.99 3.35
C MET A 469 27.43 -2.04 2.85
N PRO A 470 28.17 -1.37 3.75
CA PRO A 470 29.26 -0.51 3.33
C PRO A 470 30.54 -1.34 3.11
N LEU A 471 31.28 -1.04 2.04
CA LEU A 471 32.67 -1.48 1.84
C LEU A 471 33.68 -0.41 2.28
N TYR A 472 33.21 0.60 2.99
CA TYR A 472 34.02 1.68 3.52
C TYR A 472 33.72 1.88 5.00
N THR A 473 34.65 2.53 5.66
CA THR A 473 34.44 3.07 7.00
C THR A 473 34.88 4.54 7.01
N ARG A 474 34.82 5.16 8.18
CA ARG A 474 35.32 6.50 8.43
C ARG A 474 36.53 6.42 9.35
N ILE A 475 37.60 7.11 8.94
CA ILE A 475 38.71 7.44 9.82
C ILE A 475 38.28 8.68 10.60
N TRP A 476 37.94 8.48 11.87
CA TRP A 476 37.56 9.57 12.76
C TRP A 476 38.81 10.19 13.37
N THR A 477 38.84 11.52 13.47
CA THR A 477 39.88 12.27 14.15
C THR A 477 39.23 13.13 15.22
N GLU A 478 39.64 12.89 16.47
CA GLU A 478 39.18 13.57 17.68
C GLU A 478 40.27 14.48 18.22
N VAL A 479 39.93 15.75 18.38
CA VAL A 479 40.83 16.78 18.90
C VAL A 479 40.20 17.39 20.14
N LYS A 480 40.95 17.43 21.24
CA LYS A 480 40.53 18.15 22.45
C LYS A 480 40.67 19.66 22.20
N ASP A 481 39.59 20.40 22.42
CA ASP A 481 39.62 21.86 22.40
C ASP A 481 40.16 22.44 23.72
N ALA A 482 40.42 23.75 23.74
CA ALA A 482 40.95 24.47 24.91
C ALA A 482 40.00 24.47 26.12
N LYS A 483 38.73 24.11 25.95
CA LYS A 483 37.70 24.01 26.99
C LYS A 483 37.44 22.56 27.41
N GLY A 484 38.18 21.59 26.88
CA GLY A 484 38.04 20.17 27.17
C GLY A 484 36.97 19.44 26.35
N GLY A 485 36.30 20.12 25.41
CA GLY A 485 35.38 19.51 24.45
C GLY A 485 36.12 18.69 23.39
N ILE A 486 35.45 17.68 22.83
CA ILE A 486 36.01 16.87 21.74
C ILE A 486 35.42 17.36 20.41
N LYS A 487 36.29 17.88 19.54
CA LYS A 487 35.94 18.18 18.15
C LYS A 487 36.20 16.94 17.31
N VAL A 488 35.15 16.48 16.63
CA VAL A 488 35.18 15.30 15.76
C VAL A 488 35.22 15.73 14.30
N SER A 489 36.04 15.06 13.50
CA SER A 489 36.04 15.15 12.04
C SER A 489 36.29 13.76 11.45
N SER A 490 36.01 13.56 10.17
CA SER A 490 36.22 12.24 9.57
C SER A 490 36.47 12.28 8.06
N LYS A 491 37.11 11.22 7.56
CA LYS A 491 37.30 10.96 6.13
C LYS A 491 36.89 9.53 5.79
N PRO A 492 36.20 9.29 4.65
CA PRO A 492 35.92 7.93 4.23
C PRO A 492 37.20 7.19 3.86
N ALA A 493 37.22 5.88 4.09
CA ALA A 493 38.30 4.98 3.72
C ALA A 493 37.74 3.62 3.32
N GLY A 494 38.08 3.16 2.12
CA GLY A 494 37.80 1.78 1.70
C GLY A 494 38.69 0.77 2.42
N MET A 495 38.33 -0.50 2.28
CA MET A 495 38.95 -1.62 2.98
C MET A 495 40.48 -1.69 2.76
N ASP A 496 40.96 -1.54 1.52
CA ASP A 496 42.41 -1.59 1.22
C ASP A 496 43.18 -0.45 1.90
N LYS A 497 42.58 0.75 1.97
CA LYS A 497 43.19 1.89 2.67
C LYS A 497 43.30 1.64 4.16
N VAL A 498 42.27 1.06 4.77
CA VAL A 498 42.28 0.70 6.21
C VAL A 498 43.33 -0.38 6.47
N LYS A 499 43.42 -1.40 5.61
CA LYS A 499 44.43 -2.46 5.69
C LYS A 499 45.85 -1.90 5.66
N ASN A 500 46.12 -0.95 4.77
CA ASN A 500 47.43 -0.28 4.69
C ASN A 500 47.73 0.53 5.96
N ILE A 501 46.75 1.29 6.49
CA ILE A 501 46.93 2.04 7.74
C ILE A 501 47.28 1.12 8.91
N ILE A 502 46.58 -0.01 9.04
CA ILE A 502 46.84 -1.02 10.09
C ILE A 502 48.26 -1.58 9.96
N ALA A 503 48.68 -1.93 8.74
CA ALA A 503 50.01 -2.48 8.47
C ALA A 503 51.13 -1.46 8.75
N ASP A 504 51.02 -0.26 8.18
CA ASP A 504 52.02 0.81 8.28
C ASP A 504 52.25 1.25 9.72
N LYS A 505 51.17 1.36 10.49
CA LYS A 505 51.20 1.78 11.91
C LYS A 505 51.34 0.60 12.88
N LYS A 506 51.41 -0.64 12.37
CA LYS A 506 51.49 -1.89 13.17
C LYS A 506 50.40 -1.99 14.23
N LEU A 507 49.19 -1.57 13.89
CA LEU A 507 48.03 -1.60 14.78
C LEU A 507 47.55 -3.05 14.94
N LYS A 508 46.99 -3.35 16.11
CA LYS A 508 46.37 -4.65 16.40
C LYS A 508 44.86 -4.47 16.50
N PRO A 509 44.08 -4.89 15.49
CA PRO A 509 42.64 -4.87 15.59
C PRO A 509 42.14 -5.68 16.79
N VAL A 510 41.17 -5.13 17.51
CA VAL A 510 40.48 -5.78 18.62
C VAL A 510 39.00 -5.88 18.25
N PHE A 511 38.41 -7.07 18.41
CA PHE A 511 36.99 -7.24 18.16
C PHE A 511 36.17 -6.51 19.23
N ASN A 512 35.28 -5.62 18.78
CA ASN A 512 34.35 -4.89 19.62
C ASN A 512 32.97 -5.55 19.50
N GLU A 513 32.55 -6.24 20.56
CA GLU A 513 31.29 -7.00 20.59
C GLU A 513 30.04 -6.12 20.43
N GLU A 514 30.07 -4.89 20.94
CA GLU A 514 28.94 -3.95 20.87
C GLU A 514 28.60 -3.57 19.43
N THR A 515 29.63 -3.33 18.62
CA THR A 515 29.46 -2.97 17.20
C THR A 515 29.51 -4.17 16.27
N GLY A 516 29.99 -5.33 16.72
CA GLY A 516 30.19 -6.52 15.91
C GLY A 516 31.32 -6.36 14.89
N GLN A 517 32.33 -5.53 15.18
CA GLN A 517 33.39 -5.16 14.25
C GLN A 517 34.76 -5.23 14.89
N ASN A 518 35.78 -5.47 14.06
CA ASN A 518 37.14 -5.19 14.46
C ASN A 518 37.36 -3.67 14.57
N TYR A 519 38.13 -3.25 15.57
CA TYR A 519 38.35 -1.85 15.89
C TYR A 519 39.83 -1.56 16.08
N VAL A 520 40.27 -0.39 15.63
CA VAL A 520 41.60 0.16 15.96
C VAL A 520 41.51 1.63 16.33
N GLU A 521 42.42 2.05 17.19
CA GLU A 521 42.68 3.45 17.47
C GLU A 521 44.18 3.74 17.55
N TYR A 522 44.55 4.98 17.25
CA TYR A 522 45.94 5.44 17.31
C TYR A 522 46.02 6.95 17.46
N THR A 523 47.08 7.44 18.11
CA THR A 523 47.35 8.87 18.24
C THR A 523 48.29 9.34 17.14
N GLU A 524 47.94 10.44 16.47
CA GLU A 524 48.78 11.08 15.46
C GLU A 524 48.68 12.61 15.59
N ASN A 525 49.83 13.29 15.69
CA ASN A 525 49.90 14.75 15.84
C ASN A 525 49.01 15.30 16.97
N GLY A 526 48.98 14.60 18.11
CA GLY A 526 48.17 14.99 19.28
C GLY A 526 46.65 14.74 19.14
N SER A 527 46.20 14.17 18.02
CA SER A 527 44.80 13.81 17.77
C SER A 527 44.59 12.30 17.92
N LEU A 528 43.46 11.90 18.51
CA LEU A 528 43.08 10.48 18.59
C LEU A 528 42.33 10.10 17.31
N ASN A 529 42.77 9.05 16.64
CA ASN A 529 42.09 8.51 15.47
C ASN A 529 41.44 7.17 15.80
N ARG A 530 40.22 6.96 15.30
CA ARG A 530 39.43 5.75 15.53
C ARG A 530 38.88 5.19 14.23
N ILE A 531 38.90 3.87 14.09
CA ILE A 531 38.41 3.16 12.91
C ILE A 531 37.65 1.91 13.36
N TRP A 532 36.36 1.84 13.02
CA TRP A 532 35.55 0.62 13.05
C TRP A 532 35.67 -0.06 11.69
N ILE A 533 36.29 -1.23 11.64
CA ILE A 533 36.78 -1.83 10.40
C ILE A 533 35.64 -2.55 9.68
N GLU A 534 35.56 -2.34 8.37
CA GLU A 534 34.83 -3.23 7.47
C GLU A 534 35.80 -4.27 6.90
N ASP A 535 35.59 -5.53 7.23
CA ASP A 535 36.41 -6.67 6.84
C ASP A 535 35.55 -7.93 6.64
N ASP A 536 36.21 -9.07 6.41
CA ASP A 536 35.52 -10.34 6.24
C ASP A 536 34.63 -10.72 7.43
N THR A 537 34.99 -10.31 8.65
CA THR A 537 34.24 -10.61 9.88
C THR A 537 32.92 -9.83 9.89
N SER A 538 32.99 -8.51 9.69
CA SER A 538 31.80 -7.64 9.73
C SER A 538 30.83 -7.94 8.58
N ILE A 539 31.35 -8.24 7.39
CA ILE A 539 30.52 -8.58 6.22
C ILE A 539 29.83 -9.94 6.39
N LYS A 540 30.53 -10.97 6.88
CA LYS A 540 29.90 -12.27 7.20
C LYS A 540 28.80 -12.15 8.23
N ALA A 541 29.01 -11.35 9.28
CA ALA A 541 28.00 -11.13 10.31
C ALA A 541 26.72 -10.48 9.76
N ARG A 542 26.84 -9.52 8.82
CA ARG A 542 25.68 -8.91 8.16
C ARG A 542 24.98 -9.84 7.18
N ILE A 543 25.72 -10.71 6.48
CA ILE A 543 25.12 -11.76 5.64
C ILE A 543 24.35 -12.78 6.49
N ALA A 544 24.81 -13.08 7.71
CA ALA A 544 24.05 -13.91 8.64
C ALA A 544 22.69 -13.29 9.04
N ILE A 545 22.60 -11.95 9.10
CA ILE A 545 21.30 -11.25 9.25
C ILE A 545 20.41 -11.54 8.03
N ALA A 546 20.96 -11.47 6.81
CA ALA A 546 20.19 -11.75 5.60
C ALA A 546 19.56 -13.16 5.63
N HIS A 547 20.32 -14.17 6.06
CA HIS A 547 19.83 -15.54 6.27
C HIS A 547 18.78 -15.63 7.37
N LYS A 548 19.03 -14.99 8.52
CA LYS A 548 18.12 -14.99 9.68
C LYS A 548 16.72 -14.51 9.32
N TYR A 549 16.61 -13.48 8.48
CA TYR A 549 15.32 -12.90 8.08
C TYR A 549 14.79 -13.47 6.76
N GLY A 550 15.55 -14.32 6.07
CA GLY A 550 15.14 -14.91 4.79
C GLY A 550 14.93 -13.87 3.69
N ILE A 551 15.77 -12.83 3.65
CA ILE A 551 15.64 -11.74 2.68
C ILE A 551 16.17 -12.11 1.29
N ALA A 552 15.86 -11.28 0.28
CA ALA A 552 16.18 -11.57 -1.12
C ALA A 552 17.68 -11.63 -1.44
N GLY A 553 18.50 -10.92 -0.66
CA GLY A 553 19.94 -10.87 -0.87
C GLY A 553 20.62 -9.72 -0.14
N VAL A 554 21.82 -9.39 -0.62
CA VAL A 554 22.64 -8.30 -0.10
C VAL A 554 23.14 -7.40 -1.22
N ALA A 555 23.51 -6.18 -0.87
CA ALA A 555 24.12 -5.23 -1.77
C ALA A 555 25.31 -4.53 -1.12
N THR A 556 26.25 -3.99 -1.91
CA THR A 556 27.44 -3.30 -1.38
C THR A 556 27.66 -1.90 -1.94
N TRP A 557 27.76 -0.91 -1.05
CA TRP A 557 28.20 0.46 -1.38
C TRP A 557 29.67 0.68 -0.97
N GLN A 558 30.61 0.87 -1.88
CA GLN A 558 30.50 0.66 -3.32
C GLN A 558 31.74 -0.10 -3.82
N ARG A 559 31.69 -0.62 -5.06
CA ARG A 559 32.69 -1.54 -5.61
C ARG A 559 34.13 -1.05 -5.41
N ASN A 560 34.42 0.23 -5.63
CA ASN A 560 35.79 0.77 -5.55
C ASN A 560 36.39 0.78 -4.14
N PHE A 561 35.60 0.56 -3.08
CA PHE A 561 36.10 0.48 -1.71
C PHE A 561 36.48 -0.94 -1.24
N GLN A 562 36.27 -1.94 -2.09
CA GLN A 562 36.55 -3.35 -1.81
C GLN A 562 38.03 -3.67 -1.52
N THR A 563 38.27 -4.81 -0.88
CA THR A 563 39.52 -5.59 -1.01
C THR A 563 39.29 -6.75 -1.97
N GLN A 564 40.33 -7.25 -2.65
CA GLN A 564 40.18 -8.33 -3.62
C GLN A 564 39.51 -9.60 -3.06
N SER A 565 39.67 -9.90 -1.78
CA SER A 565 39.09 -11.09 -1.14
C SER A 565 37.59 -10.97 -0.84
N ILE A 566 37.04 -9.74 -0.78
CA ILE A 566 35.71 -9.55 -0.20
C ILE A 566 34.59 -10.19 -1.04
N TRP A 567 34.73 -10.22 -2.36
CA TRP A 567 33.75 -10.84 -3.25
C TRP A 567 33.61 -12.34 -2.97
N ASN A 568 34.74 -13.02 -2.78
CA ASN A 568 34.73 -14.44 -2.42
C ASN A 568 34.13 -14.65 -1.02
N THR A 569 34.43 -13.78 -0.06
CA THR A 569 33.81 -13.81 1.27
C THR A 569 32.29 -13.69 1.20
N ILE A 570 31.77 -12.71 0.44
CA ILE A 570 30.33 -12.51 0.26
C ILE A 570 29.70 -13.73 -0.43
N ASN A 571 30.30 -14.19 -1.53
CA ASN A 571 29.80 -15.35 -2.27
C ASN A 571 29.72 -16.60 -1.39
N GLN A 572 30.77 -16.90 -0.61
CA GLN A 572 30.77 -18.07 0.27
C GLN A 572 29.72 -17.94 1.39
N ALA A 573 29.63 -16.78 2.03
CA ALA A 573 28.69 -16.56 3.13
C ALA A 573 27.22 -16.59 2.67
N LEU A 574 26.92 -16.17 1.43
CA LEU A 574 25.57 -16.25 0.87
C LEU A 574 25.13 -17.68 0.56
N HIS A 575 26.07 -18.61 0.29
CA HIS A 575 25.73 -20.00 -0.09
C HIS A 575 25.96 -21.01 1.04
N ASN A 576 26.71 -20.64 2.08
CA ASN A 576 27.00 -21.48 3.24
C ASN A 576 26.56 -20.73 4.53
N PRO A 577 25.27 -20.80 4.88
CA PRO A 577 24.69 -20.08 6.01
C PRO A 577 25.23 -20.52 7.38
#